data_AF-A0A545TGS2-F1
#
_entry.id   AF-A0A545TGS2-F1
#
_cell.length_a   1.000
_cell.length_b   1.000
_cell.length_c   1.000
_cell.angle_alpha   90.00
_cell.angle_beta   90.00
_cell.angle_gamma   90.00
#
_symmetry.space_group_name_H-M   'P 1'
#
loop_
_entity.id
_entity.type
_entity.pdbx_description
1 polymer ?
#
loop_
_entity_poly.entity_id
_entity_poly.type
_entity_poly.pdbx_seq_one_letter_code
_entity_poly.pdbx_strand_id
1 'polypeptide(L)'
;MPQSSIARAILIFGVGLVLMLGAAAVWMTMKPATQTSSVTSSGEALIGGPFELVDQFGEARNDADFLGDYMLIYFGYTYCPDVCPTSLGIMTQAIDQLETKDAERAARIKPVFITVDPERDDVETMKVYAEHFHPNMVAMTGSTDQVASAARAYRVYYAKVDDDGSSDYLMDHSSIFYLMGPDGKYVKHFTHNDDSTTIATALAELVETK
;
A
#
# COMPACT_ATOMS: atom_id res chain seq x y z
N MET A 1 40.24 -53.18 -50.65
CA MET A 1 40.53 -51.92 -49.94
C MET A 1 39.21 -51.25 -49.57
N PRO A 2 39.09 -50.59 -48.40
CA PRO A 2 37.86 -50.45 -47.64
C PRO A 2 37.07 -49.19 -48.03
N GLN A 3 36.34 -49.21 -49.15
CA GLN A 3 35.55 -48.05 -49.57
C GLN A 3 34.14 -48.00 -48.94
N SER A 4 33.57 -49.15 -48.56
CA SER A 4 32.18 -49.23 -48.08
C SER A 4 31.98 -48.78 -46.63
N SER A 5 33.00 -48.91 -45.79
CA SER A 5 32.90 -48.56 -44.36
C SER A 5 32.97 -47.05 -44.13
N ILE A 6 33.80 -46.35 -44.91
CA ILE A 6 33.95 -44.88 -44.83
C ILE A 6 32.69 -44.19 -45.39
N ALA A 7 32.13 -44.68 -46.50
CA ALA A 7 30.89 -44.14 -47.06
C ALA A 7 29.70 -44.29 -46.10
N ARG A 8 29.59 -45.43 -45.40
CA ARG A 8 28.56 -45.65 -44.38
C ARG A 8 28.76 -44.76 -43.15
N ALA A 9 30.00 -44.55 -42.71
CA ALA A 9 30.30 -43.66 -41.59
C ALA A 9 29.94 -42.20 -41.92
N ILE A 10 30.26 -41.72 -43.13
CA ILE A 10 29.94 -40.35 -43.57
C ILE A 10 28.41 -40.15 -43.67
N LEU A 11 27.67 -41.16 -44.14
CA LEU A 11 26.20 -41.11 -44.20
C LEU A 11 25.57 -41.08 -42.80
N ILE A 12 26.07 -41.88 -41.86
CA ILE A 12 25.56 -41.91 -40.47
C ILE A 12 25.87 -40.59 -39.75
N PHE A 13 27.09 -40.06 -39.90
CA PHE A 13 27.46 -38.76 -39.30
C PHE A 13 26.71 -37.59 -39.94
N GLY A 14 26.49 -37.61 -41.26
CA GLY A 14 25.71 -36.59 -41.97
C GLY A 14 24.24 -36.56 -41.52
N VAL A 15 23.60 -37.72 -41.38
CA VAL A 15 22.21 -37.83 -40.87
C VAL A 15 22.14 -37.40 -39.42
N GLY A 16 23.11 -37.78 -38.58
CA GLY A 16 23.18 -37.35 -37.18
C GLY A 16 23.31 -35.83 -37.02
N LEU A 17 24.11 -35.18 -37.86
CA LEU A 17 24.28 -33.72 -37.84
C LEU A 17 22.99 -33.00 -38.27
N VAL A 18 22.30 -33.49 -39.29
CA VAL A 18 21.02 -32.92 -39.75
C VAL A 18 19.93 -33.09 -38.69
N LEU A 19 19.89 -34.23 -37.99
CA LEU A 19 18.95 -34.45 -36.89
C LEU A 19 19.26 -33.56 -35.67
N MET A 20 20.53 -33.36 -35.32
CA MET A 20 20.92 -32.42 -34.25
C MET A 20 20.56 -30.98 -34.58
N LEU A 21 20.84 -30.53 -35.81
CA LEU A 21 20.51 -29.17 -36.25
C LEU A 21 19.00 -28.96 -36.32
N GLY A 22 18.24 -29.96 -36.75
CA GLY A 22 16.78 -29.94 -36.71
C GLY A 22 16.23 -29.85 -35.28
N ALA A 23 16.74 -30.66 -34.36
CA ALA A 23 16.34 -30.63 -32.96
C ALA A 23 16.67 -29.28 -32.29
N ALA A 24 17.86 -28.72 -32.55
CA ALA A 24 18.26 -27.41 -32.02
C ALA A 24 17.39 -26.26 -32.58
N ALA A 25 17.03 -26.33 -33.87
CA ALA A 25 16.12 -25.35 -34.48
C ALA A 25 14.72 -25.42 -33.86
N VAL A 26 14.19 -26.63 -33.60
CA VAL A 26 12.90 -26.83 -32.92
C VAL A 26 12.96 -26.37 -31.46
N TRP A 27 14.07 -26.62 -30.75
CA TRP A 27 14.24 -26.16 -29.38
C TRP A 27 14.36 -24.63 -29.28
N MET A 28 14.96 -23.99 -30.29
CA MET A 28 15.09 -22.54 -30.34
C MET A 28 13.78 -21.83 -30.75
N THR A 29 12.90 -22.49 -31.50
CA THR A 29 11.53 -21.99 -31.78
C THR A 29 10.56 -22.29 -30.64
N MET A 30 10.81 -23.31 -29.83
CA MET A 30 10.08 -23.63 -28.60
C MET A 30 10.65 -22.92 -27.36
N LYS A 31 11.04 -21.63 -27.49
CA LYS A 31 11.25 -20.82 -26.29
C LYS A 31 9.89 -20.64 -25.61
N PRO A 32 9.70 -21.12 -24.37
CA PRO A 32 8.46 -20.84 -23.66
C PRO A 32 8.39 -19.32 -23.52
N ALA A 33 7.35 -18.71 -24.10
CA ALA A 33 7.06 -17.32 -23.85
C ALA A 33 6.89 -17.21 -22.33
N THR A 34 7.84 -16.57 -21.66
CA THR A 34 7.63 -16.03 -20.32
C THR A 34 6.50 -15.02 -20.49
N GLN A 35 5.27 -15.50 -20.39
CA GLN A 35 4.12 -14.66 -20.18
C GLN A 35 4.34 -14.06 -18.80
N THR A 36 4.95 -12.88 -18.76
CA THR A 36 4.68 -11.92 -17.71
C THR A 36 3.21 -11.57 -17.88
N SER A 37 2.33 -12.45 -17.38
CA SER A 37 0.92 -12.16 -17.24
C SER A 37 0.85 -10.99 -16.29
N SER A 38 0.81 -9.78 -16.83
CA SER A 38 0.36 -8.63 -16.08
C SER A 38 -1.03 -9.02 -15.60
N VAL A 39 -1.18 -9.27 -14.31
CA VAL A 39 -2.49 -9.42 -13.69
C VAL A 39 -3.13 -8.04 -13.82
N THR A 40 -3.84 -7.82 -14.92
CA THR A 40 -4.74 -6.68 -15.05
C THR A 40 -5.92 -6.98 -14.15
N SER A 41 -5.84 -6.52 -12.90
CA SER A 41 -6.99 -6.51 -12.00
C SER A 41 -8.06 -5.62 -12.61
N SER A 42 -9.13 -6.25 -13.13
CA SER A 42 -10.26 -5.56 -13.76
C SER A 42 -11.42 -5.31 -12.78
N GLY A 43 -11.18 -5.48 -11.47
CA GLY A 43 -12.11 -5.05 -10.43
C GLY A 43 -11.70 -3.67 -9.92
N GLU A 44 -12.65 -2.73 -9.91
CA GLU A 44 -12.51 -1.50 -9.13
C GLU A 44 -12.20 -1.92 -7.69
N ALA A 45 -11.09 -1.43 -7.13
CA ALA A 45 -10.71 -1.78 -5.77
C ALA A 45 -11.83 -1.32 -4.82
N LEU A 46 -12.53 -2.27 -4.20
CA LEU A 46 -13.58 -2.00 -3.20
C LEU A 46 -12.95 -1.59 -1.86
N ILE A 47 -12.09 -0.56 -1.91
CA ILE A 47 -11.43 0.07 -0.78
C ILE A 47 -12.10 1.42 -0.56
N GLY A 48 -12.45 1.69 0.69
CA GLY A 48 -13.20 2.88 1.07
C GLY A 48 -14.70 2.59 1.19
N GLY A 49 -15.39 3.57 1.73
CA GLY A 49 -16.80 3.47 2.09
C GLY A 49 -17.09 4.35 3.30
N PRO A 50 -18.37 4.46 3.68
CA PRO A 50 -18.77 5.37 4.74
C PRO A 50 -18.18 4.93 6.07
N PHE A 51 -17.77 5.92 6.87
CA PHE A 51 -17.38 5.73 8.25
C PHE A 51 -18.04 6.78 9.12
N GLU A 52 -18.23 6.45 10.40
CA GLU A 52 -18.72 7.37 11.41
C GLU A 52 -17.81 7.22 12.62
N LEU A 53 -16.95 8.21 12.83
CA LEU A 53 -15.93 8.23 13.86
C LEU A 53 -16.02 9.54 14.65
N VAL A 54 -15.13 9.70 15.62
CA VAL A 54 -14.96 10.91 16.41
C VAL A 54 -13.51 11.35 16.27
N ASP A 55 -13.29 12.63 16.00
CA ASP A 55 -11.94 13.18 15.89
C ASP A 55 -11.31 13.50 17.25
N GLN A 56 -10.07 13.98 17.21
CA GLN A 56 -9.29 14.33 18.38
C GLN A 56 -9.82 15.54 19.18
N PHE A 57 -10.87 16.20 18.69
CA PHE A 57 -11.57 17.28 19.39
C PHE A 57 -12.91 16.84 19.97
N GLY A 58 -13.27 15.57 19.80
CA GLY A 58 -14.56 15.01 20.24
C GLY A 58 -15.68 15.29 19.24
N GLU A 59 -15.39 15.76 18.03
CA GLU A 59 -16.40 16.03 17.02
C GLU A 59 -16.66 14.79 16.16
N ALA A 60 -17.94 14.54 15.88
CA ALA A 60 -18.31 13.47 14.95
C ALA A 60 -17.78 13.78 13.55
N ARG A 61 -17.18 12.78 12.91
CA ARG A 61 -16.64 12.84 11.54
C ARG A 61 -17.11 11.66 10.71
N ASN A 62 -17.33 11.91 9.44
CA ASN A 62 -17.62 10.93 8.42
C ASN A 62 -16.81 11.20 7.14
N ASP A 63 -16.89 10.30 6.16
CA ASP A 63 -16.19 10.41 4.89
C ASP A 63 -16.60 11.64 4.07
N ALA A 64 -17.86 12.08 4.17
CA ALA A 64 -18.36 13.23 3.43
C ALA A 64 -17.74 14.56 3.90
N ASP A 65 -17.26 14.63 5.15
CA ASP A 65 -16.60 15.82 5.71
C ASP A 65 -15.27 16.16 5.01
N PHE A 66 -14.70 15.19 4.28
CA PHE A 66 -13.42 15.32 3.58
C PHE A 66 -13.58 15.53 2.06
N LEU A 67 -14.81 15.58 1.54
CA LEU A 67 -15.04 15.79 0.12
C LEU A 67 -14.46 17.13 -0.36
N GLY A 68 -13.86 17.12 -1.55
CA GLY A 68 -13.14 18.25 -2.14
C GLY A 68 -11.64 18.27 -1.84
N ASP A 69 -11.18 17.54 -0.82
CA ASP A 69 -9.77 17.35 -0.47
C ASP A 69 -9.36 15.88 -0.63
N TYR A 70 -8.06 15.64 -0.78
CA TYR A 70 -7.50 14.31 -0.78
C TYR A 70 -7.26 13.87 0.67
N MET A 71 -7.57 12.61 1.00
CA MET A 71 -7.18 12.04 2.30
C MET A 71 -6.02 11.09 2.12
N LEU A 72 -4.98 11.23 2.94
CA LEU A 72 -3.93 10.22 3.07
C LEU A 72 -4.11 9.53 4.42
N ILE A 73 -4.78 8.37 4.38
CA ILE A 73 -5.27 7.64 5.55
C ILE A 73 -4.28 6.56 5.96
N TYR A 74 -3.97 6.48 7.26
CA TYR A 74 -3.24 5.37 7.86
C TYR A 74 -4.00 4.83 9.07
N PHE A 75 -4.12 3.50 9.15
CA PHE A 75 -4.72 2.82 10.28
C PHE A 75 -3.62 2.27 11.19
N GLY A 76 -3.69 2.56 12.50
CA GLY A 76 -2.71 2.12 13.48
C GLY A 76 -3.21 2.31 14.91
N TYR A 77 -2.31 2.42 15.88
CA TYR A 77 -2.69 2.65 17.28
C TYR A 77 -1.53 3.34 18.02
N THR A 78 -1.85 4.12 19.05
CA THR A 78 -0.86 5.02 19.67
C THR A 78 0.19 4.29 20.50
N TYR A 79 -0.13 3.10 21.01
CA TYR A 79 0.76 2.25 21.81
C TYR A 79 1.73 1.39 20.97
N CYS A 80 1.73 1.55 19.64
CA CYS A 80 2.62 0.80 18.77
C CYS A 80 4.09 1.25 18.95
N PRO A 81 5.01 0.35 19.30
CA PRO A 81 6.38 0.73 19.68
C PRO A 81 7.28 1.15 18.51
N ASP A 82 6.91 0.85 17.26
CA ASP A 82 7.81 1.06 16.10
C ASP A 82 7.08 1.41 14.79
N VAL A 83 6.25 0.51 14.25
CA VAL A 83 5.76 0.63 12.87
C VAL A 83 4.83 1.83 12.66
N CYS A 84 3.92 2.12 13.60
CA CYS A 84 3.03 3.28 13.49
C CYS A 84 3.76 4.63 13.54
N PRO A 85 4.61 4.92 14.55
CA PRO A 85 5.30 6.21 14.58
C PRO A 85 6.25 6.39 13.38
N THR A 86 6.91 5.32 12.93
CA THR A 86 7.74 5.35 11.71
C THR A 86 6.90 5.68 10.47
N SER A 87 5.74 5.02 10.30
CA SER A 87 4.85 5.25 9.16
C SER A 87 4.25 6.65 9.13
N LEU A 88 3.81 7.16 10.29
CA LEU A 88 3.31 8.53 10.39
C LEU A 88 4.40 9.57 10.11
N GLY A 89 5.62 9.34 10.59
CA GLY A 89 6.77 10.20 10.25
C GLY A 89 7.08 10.22 8.74
N ILE A 90 6.98 9.07 8.08
CA ILE A 90 7.12 8.97 6.61
C ILE A 90 6.01 9.76 5.90
N MET A 91 4.76 9.60 6.35
CA MET A 91 3.60 10.32 5.79
C MET A 91 3.78 11.83 5.88
N THR A 92 4.11 12.36 7.06
CA THR A 92 4.20 13.80 7.28
C THR A 92 5.39 14.39 6.55
N GLN A 93 6.54 13.70 6.56
CA GLN A 93 7.70 14.09 5.77
C GLN A 93 7.41 14.14 4.26
N ALA A 94 6.59 13.22 3.73
CA ALA A 94 6.20 13.24 2.33
C ALA A 94 5.36 14.48 1.98
N ILE A 95 4.44 14.86 2.87
CA ILE A 95 3.60 16.06 2.72
C ILE A 95 4.46 17.31 2.81
N ASP A 96 5.38 17.42 3.78
CA ASP A 96 6.28 18.57 3.93
C ASP A 96 7.22 18.75 2.72
N GLN A 97 7.71 17.63 2.17
CA GLN A 97 8.52 17.64 0.94
C GLN A 97 7.72 18.13 -0.26
N LEU A 98 6.44 17.76 -0.35
CA LEU A 98 5.54 18.27 -1.39
C LEU A 98 5.26 19.76 -1.15
N GLU A 99 4.97 20.19 0.08
CA GLU A 99 4.68 21.59 0.41
C GLU A 99 5.84 22.51 0.02
N THR A 100 7.08 22.09 0.26
CA THR A 100 8.29 22.82 -0.14
C THR A 100 8.38 23.03 -1.66
N LYS A 101 7.81 22.12 -2.46
CA LYS A 101 7.86 22.16 -3.94
C LYS A 101 6.60 22.80 -4.55
N ASP A 102 5.45 22.54 -3.95
CA ASP A 102 4.12 22.90 -4.43
C ASP A 102 3.13 22.96 -3.24
N ALA A 103 3.13 24.10 -2.55
CA ALA A 103 2.27 24.34 -1.39
C ALA A 103 0.77 24.28 -1.74
N GLU A 104 0.38 24.60 -2.98
CA GLU A 104 -1.02 24.54 -3.39
C GLU A 104 -1.52 23.10 -3.45
N ARG A 105 -0.74 22.19 -4.03
CA ARG A 105 -1.06 20.75 -4.00
C ARG A 105 -1.02 20.18 -2.59
N ALA A 106 0.01 20.51 -1.80
CA ALA A 106 0.12 20.01 -0.44
C ALA A 106 -1.09 20.40 0.44
N ALA A 107 -1.60 21.63 0.29
CA ALA A 107 -2.76 22.12 1.03
C ALA A 107 -4.07 21.35 0.75
N ARG A 108 -4.14 20.62 -0.38
CA ARG A 108 -5.27 19.75 -0.76
C ARG A 108 -5.24 18.40 -0.05
N ILE A 109 -4.18 18.06 0.67
CA ILE A 109 -4.01 16.75 1.30
C ILE A 109 -4.28 16.86 2.80
N LYS A 110 -5.16 16.01 3.31
CA LYS A 110 -5.42 15.81 4.74
C LYS A 110 -4.72 14.53 5.20
N PRO A 111 -3.67 14.63 6.05
CA PRO A 111 -3.14 13.46 6.73
C PRO A 111 -4.16 12.98 7.77
N VAL A 112 -4.57 11.72 7.65
CA VAL A 112 -5.62 11.13 8.50
C VAL A 112 -5.06 9.89 9.19
N PHE A 113 -5.16 9.86 10.51
CA PHE A 113 -4.82 8.70 11.34
C PHE A 113 -6.10 8.13 11.95
N ILE A 114 -6.37 6.83 11.76
CA ILE A 114 -7.53 6.15 12.34
C ILE A 114 -7.02 5.05 13.26
N THR A 115 -7.45 5.07 14.52
CA THR A 115 -7.05 3.99 15.46
C THR A 115 -7.74 2.67 15.11
N VAL A 116 -7.05 1.56 15.33
CA VAL A 116 -7.60 0.19 15.37
C VAL A 116 -7.82 -0.32 16.80
N ASP A 117 -7.48 0.50 17.81
CA ASP A 117 -7.50 0.15 19.22
C ASP A 117 -8.23 1.20 20.10
N PRO A 118 -9.55 1.34 19.93
CA PRO A 118 -10.33 2.34 20.67
C PRO A 118 -10.43 2.07 22.18
N GLU A 119 -9.98 0.91 22.68
CA GLU A 119 -9.95 0.62 24.12
C GLU A 119 -8.88 1.43 24.86
N ARG A 120 -7.79 1.79 24.16
CA ARG A 120 -6.67 2.58 24.70
C ARG A 120 -6.54 3.96 24.06
N ASP A 121 -6.95 4.09 22.81
CA ASP A 121 -6.81 5.33 22.03
C ASP A 121 -8.08 6.19 22.15
N ASP A 122 -8.25 6.82 23.31
CA ASP A 122 -9.31 7.81 23.53
C ASP A 122 -9.02 9.16 22.84
N VAL A 123 -10.01 10.06 22.85
CA VAL A 123 -9.92 11.37 22.18
C VAL A 123 -8.73 12.19 22.68
N GLU A 124 -8.44 12.16 23.98
CA GLU A 124 -7.34 12.93 24.58
C GLU A 124 -5.98 12.37 24.12
N THR A 125 -5.82 11.05 24.15
CA THR A 125 -4.62 10.34 23.68
C THR A 125 -4.39 10.60 22.19
N MET A 126 -5.45 10.51 21.38
CA MET A 126 -5.37 10.76 19.94
C MET A 126 -4.98 12.21 19.62
N LYS A 127 -5.46 13.17 20.41
CA LYS A 127 -5.08 14.58 20.26
C LYS A 127 -3.61 14.81 20.49
N VAL A 128 -3.10 14.34 21.63
CA VAL A 128 -1.68 14.45 21.97
C VAL A 128 -0.86 13.76 20.89
N TYR A 129 -1.26 12.57 20.44
CA TYR A 129 -0.53 11.84 19.41
C TYR A 129 -0.46 12.62 18.09
N ALA A 130 -1.59 13.13 17.59
CA ALA A 130 -1.66 13.90 16.34
C ALA A 130 -0.75 15.14 16.34
N GLU A 131 -0.74 15.88 17.46
CA GLU A 131 0.06 17.10 17.64
C GLU A 131 1.57 16.84 17.52
N HIS A 132 2.04 15.62 17.81
CA HIS A 132 3.46 15.25 17.65
C HIS A 132 3.88 15.07 16.18
N PHE A 133 2.95 14.74 15.29
CA PHE A 133 3.30 14.37 13.91
C PHE A 133 3.11 15.50 12.92
N HIS A 134 1.94 16.17 12.92
CA HIS A 134 1.68 17.23 11.95
C HIS A 134 0.50 18.12 12.38
N PRO A 135 0.60 19.46 12.24
CA PRO A 135 -0.46 20.38 12.69
C PRO A 135 -1.79 20.20 11.98
N ASN A 136 -1.79 19.70 10.74
CA ASN A 136 -3.00 19.41 9.96
C ASN A 136 -3.48 17.96 10.08
N MET A 137 -2.89 17.15 10.97
CA MET A 137 -3.30 15.76 11.14
C MET A 137 -4.68 15.67 11.78
N VAL A 138 -5.55 14.86 11.17
CA VAL A 138 -6.84 14.49 11.74
C VAL A 138 -6.72 13.08 12.29
N ALA A 139 -6.86 12.94 13.60
CA ALA A 139 -6.76 11.66 14.30
C ALA A 139 -8.15 11.25 14.79
N MET A 140 -8.59 10.05 14.44
CA MET A 140 -9.97 9.60 14.67
C MET A 140 -10.02 8.28 15.43
N THR A 141 -10.96 8.23 16.37
CA THR A 141 -11.34 7.07 17.20
C THR A 141 -12.86 6.90 17.22
N GLY A 142 -13.38 6.01 18.05
CA GLY A 142 -14.82 5.78 18.20
C GLY A 142 -15.10 4.57 19.09
N SER A 143 -16.34 4.07 19.06
CA SER A 143 -16.63 2.77 19.64
C SER A 143 -15.95 1.64 18.85
N THR A 144 -15.77 0.48 19.49
CA THR A 144 -15.24 -0.73 18.85
C THR A 144 -15.98 -1.08 17.55
N ASP A 145 -17.30 -0.93 17.52
CA ASP A 145 -18.12 -1.22 16.33
C ASP A 145 -17.88 -0.22 15.21
N GLN A 146 -17.75 1.07 15.53
CA GLN A 146 -17.44 2.13 14.57
C GLN A 146 -16.07 1.94 13.93
N VAL A 147 -15.04 1.71 14.75
CA VAL A 147 -13.68 1.44 14.28
C VAL A 147 -13.64 0.17 13.43
N ALA A 148 -14.30 -0.90 13.86
CA ALA A 148 -14.38 -2.14 13.10
C ALA A 148 -15.10 -1.93 11.75
N SER A 149 -16.13 -1.08 11.70
CA SER A 149 -16.83 -0.74 10.47
C SER A 149 -15.92 0.02 9.49
N ALA A 150 -15.21 1.04 9.99
CA ALA A 150 -14.24 1.79 9.20
C ALA A 150 -13.13 0.86 8.66
N ALA A 151 -12.52 0.05 9.52
CA ALA A 151 -11.48 -0.90 9.11
C ALA A 151 -11.99 -1.86 8.01
N ARG A 152 -13.23 -2.36 8.11
CA ARG A 152 -13.83 -3.23 7.08
C ARG A 152 -14.05 -2.51 5.74
N ALA A 153 -14.48 -1.26 5.76
CA ALA A 153 -14.67 -0.45 4.55
C ALA A 153 -13.35 -0.25 3.81
N TYR A 154 -12.27 -0.04 4.55
CA TYR A 154 -10.92 0.14 3.99
C TYR A 154 -10.13 -1.17 3.84
N ARG A 155 -10.75 -2.33 4.08
CA ARG A 155 -10.12 -3.67 3.99
C ARG A 155 -8.87 -3.82 4.88
N VAL A 156 -8.85 -3.09 6.00
CA VAL A 156 -7.78 -3.16 6.99
C VAL A 156 -8.00 -4.39 7.86
N TYR A 157 -7.02 -5.27 7.84
CA TYR A 157 -6.92 -6.34 8.83
C TYR A 157 -6.26 -5.79 10.10
N TYR A 158 -6.83 -6.15 11.25
CA TYR A 158 -6.21 -5.95 12.55
C TYR A 158 -6.61 -7.06 13.52
N ALA A 159 -5.73 -7.41 14.46
CA ALA A 159 -5.97 -8.41 15.49
C ALA A 159 -5.19 -8.08 16.77
N LYS A 160 -5.85 -8.31 17.91
CA LYS A 160 -5.21 -8.23 19.23
C LYS A 160 -4.33 -9.47 19.43
N VAL A 161 -3.08 -9.26 19.79
CA VAL A 161 -2.11 -10.32 20.09
C VAL A 161 -1.52 -10.09 21.47
N ASP A 162 -1.47 -11.14 22.27
CA ASP A 162 -0.86 -11.10 23.59
C ASP A 162 0.66 -10.93 23.43
N ASP A 163 1.27 -10.06 24.23
CA ASP A 163 2.72 -9.90 24.29
C ASP A 163 3.29 -10.86 25.35
N ASP A 164 3.94 -11.93 24.91
CA ASP A 164 4.49 -12.99 25.77
C ASP A 164 5.49 -12.48 26.84
N GLY A 165 5.94 -11.22 26.75
CA GLY A 165 6.86 -10.57 27.67
C GLY A 165 6.25 -9.49 28.59
N SER A 166 4.98 -9.12 28.44
CA SER A 166 4.34 -8.07 29.24
C SER A 166 2.90 -8.40 29.63
N SER A 167 2.31 -7.63 30.55
CA SER A 167 0.87 -7.71 30.83
C SER A 167 0.03 -6.89 29.85
N ASP A 168 0.67 -6.33 28.82
CA ASP A 168 0.05 -5.49 27.81
C ASP A 168 -0.13 -6.30 26.51
N TYR A 169 -0.84 -5.72 25.54
CA TYR A 169 -1.08 -6.36 24.24
C TYR A 169 -0.63 -5.48 23.09
N LEU A 170 -0.32 -6.13 21.98
CA LEU A 170 -0.07 -5.46 20.71
C LEU A 170 -1.25 -5.66 19.78
N MET A 171 -1.30 -4.81 18.77
CA MET A 171 -2.23 -4.96 17.66
C MET A 171 -1.42 -5.27 16.41
N ASP A 172 -1.61 -6.47 15.86
CA ASP A 172 -1.22 -6.74 14.48
C ASP A 172 -2.18 -5.95 13.59
N HIS A 173 -1.65 -5.17 12.64
CA HIS A 173 -2.49 -4.48 11.66
C HIS A 173 -1.78 -4.27 10.32
N SER A 174 -2.56 -4.00 9.29
CA SER A 174 -2.03 -3.70 7.95
C SER A 174 -1.35 -2.33 7.94
N SER A 175 -0.05 -2.29 7.62
CA SER A 175 0.74 -1.05 7.49
C SER A 175 0.65 -0.52 6.06
N ILE A 176 -0.49 0.10 5.73
CA ILE A 176 -0.83 0.61 4.39
C ILE A 176 -1.34 2.05 4.51
N PHE A 177 -0.87 2.92 3.64
CA PHE A 177 -1.41 4.27 3.45
C PHE A 177 -2.41 4.25 2.30
N TYR A 178 -3.60 4.82 2.48
CA TYR A 178 -4.63 4.94 1.44
C TYR A 178 -4.78 6.39 1.01
N LEU A 179 -4.56 6.66 -0.27
CA LEU A 179 -4.91 7.93 -0.89
C LEU A 179 -6.34 7.86 -1.42
N MET A 180 -7.21 8.66 -0.83
CA MET A 180 -8.59 8.87 -1.28
C MET A 180 -8.68 10.21 -2.00
N GLY A 181 -9.42 10.22 -3.11
CA GLY A 181 -9.64 11.40 -3.94
C GLY A 181 -10.70 12.34 -3.35
N PRO A 182 -10.86 13.54 -3.95
CA PRO A 182 -11.81 14.55 -3.52
C PRO A 182 -13.29 14.13 -3.70
N ASP A 183 -13.54 13.06 -4.44
CA ASP A 183 -14.86 12.43 -4.58
C ASP A 183 -15.10 11.27 -3.59
N GLY A 184 -14.18 11.07 -2.65
CA GLY A 184 -14.23 10.00 -1.65
C GLY A 184 -13.82 8.62 -2.18
N LYS A 185 -13.37 8.52 -3.44
CA LYS A 185 -12.98 7.25 -4.04
C LYS A 185 -11.52 6.93 -3.81
N TYR A 186 -11.21 5.63 -3.78
CA TYR A 186 -9.84 5.15 -3.71
C TYR A 186 -9.05 5.54 -4.96
N VAL A 187 -7.87 6.14 -4.76
CA VAL A 187 -6.93 6.52 -5.84
C VAL A 187 -5.75 5.57 -5.88
N LYS A 188 -5.05 5.42 -4.75
CA LYS A 188 -3.81 4.63 -4.64
C LYS A 188 -3.56 4.20 -3.20
N HIS A 189 -2.78 3.16 -2.99
CA HIS A 189 -2.18 2.87 -1.69
C HIS A 189 -0.66 2.82 -1.78
N PHE A 190 -0.03 3.02 -0.62
CA PHE A 190 1.41 2.85 -0.39
C PHE A 190 1.60 1.87 0.76
N THR A 191 2.73 1.19 0.77
CA THR A 191 3.08 0.18 1.78
C THR A 191 4.22 0.68 2.65
N HIS A 192 4.56 -0.05 3.71
CA HIS A 192 5.73 0.22 4.55
C HIS A 192 7.08 0.25 3.79
N ASN A 193 7.14 -0.24 2.55
CA ASN A 193 8.35 -0.18 1.73
C ASN A 193 8.52 1.14 0.96
N ASP A 194 7.46 1.95 0.89
CA ASP A 194 7.50 3.23 0.19
C ASP A 194 8.03 4.32 1.13
N ASP A 195 9.15 4.95 0.75
CA ASP A 195 9.73 6.05 1.51
C ASP A 195 9.01 7.39 1.26
N SER A 196 9.34 8.40 2.06
CA SER A 196 8.70 9.72 1.98
C SER A 196 8.90 10.39 0.62
N THR A 197 10.02 10.14 -0.06
CA THR A 197 10.31 10.71 -1.39
C THR A 197 9.44 10.07 -2.47
N THR A 198 9.26 8.75 -2.38
CA THR A 198 8.40 7.98 -3.28
C THR A 198 6.95 8.42 -3.14
N ILE A 199 6.48 8.56 -1.90
CA ILE A 199 5.13 9.05 -1.61
C ILE A 199 4.97 10.50 -2.09
N ALA A 200 5.89 11.41 -1.78
CA ALA A 200 5.82 12.81 -2.20
C ALA A 200 5.77 12.97 -3.73
N THR A 201 6.58 12.18 -4.44
CA THR A 201 6.58 12.16 -5.91
C THR A 201 5.22 11.70 -6.44
N ALA A 202 4.68 10.62 -5.90
CA ALA A 202 3.37 10.11 -6.32
C ALA A 202 2.23 11.09 -5.99
N LEU A 203 2.28 11.77 -4.83
CA LEU A 203 1.31 12.81 -4.48
C LEU A 203 1.37 13.99 -5.46
N ALA A 204 2.57 14.42 -5.87
CA ALA A 204 2.73 15.48 -6.86
C ALA A 204 2.12 15.15 -8.23
N GLU A 205 2.10 13.86 -8.60
CA GLU A 205 1.50 13.38 -9.85
C GLU A 205 -0.02 13.19 -9.76
N LEU A 206 -0.52 12.73 -8.61
CA LEU A 206 -1.91 12.33 -8.43
C LEU A 206 -2.82 13.43 -7.88
N VAL A 207 -2.27 14.40 -7.14
CA VAL A 207 -3.05 15.47 -6.51
C VAL A 207 -3.22 16.64 -7.47
N GLU A 208 -4.46 16.86 -7.85
CA GLU A 208 -4.87 17.99 -8.68
C GLU A 208 -4.97 19.28 -7.84
N THR A 209 -4.53 20.41 -8.41
CA THR A 209 -4.77 21.75 -7.86
C THR A 209 -6.24 22.15 -8.07
N LYS A 210 -6.67 23.26 -7.45
CA LYS A 210 -8.06 23.76 -7.65
C LYS A 210 -8.20 24.54 -8.95
#